data_AF-A0A1A8QCI5-F1
#
_entry.id   AF-A0A1A8QCI5-F1
#
_cell.length_a   1.000
_cell.length_b   1.000
_cell.length_c   1.000
_cell.angle_alpha   90.00
_cell.angle_beta   90.00
_cell.angle_gamma   90.00
#
_symmetry.space_group_name_H-M   'P 1'
#
loop_
_entity.id
_entity.type
_entity.pdbx_description
1 polymer ?
#
loop_
_entity_poly.entity_id
_entity_poly.type
_entity_poly.pdbx_seq_one_letter_code
_entity_poly.pdbx_strand_id
1 'polypeptide(L)'
;EFKCCGYRNYTDFIGSPFYHVHSGELYPPNCCWTNVTVGDCKTDKAEAAMVEGCFKKFLELIEQNAVIIAGVALGIAALEVA
;
A
#
# COMPACT_ATOMS: atom_id res chain seq x y z
N GLU A 1 -6.71 5.19 0.37
CA GLU A 1 -7.44 3.99 -0.09
C GLU A 1 -7.10 2.72 0.68
N PHE A 2 -5.85 2.26 0.83
CA PHE A 2 -5.56 1.02 1.59
C PHE A 2 -4.81 1.20 2.92
N LYS A 3 -4.42 2.43 3.27
CA LYS A 3 -3.63 2.76 4.49
C LYS A 3 -2.41 1.83 4.66
N CYS A 4 -1.69 1.60 3.58
CA CYS A 4 -0.53 0.71 3.48
C CYS A 4 0.72 1.47 2.98
N CYS A 5 1.90 0.85 3.10
CA CYS A 5 3.17 1.40 2.61
C CYS A 5 4.07 0.30 2.04
N GLY A 6 4.59 0.52 0.83
CA GLY A 6 5.43 -0.45 0.12
C GLY A 6 4.64 -1.69 -0.32
N TYR A 7 5.33 -2.63 -0.97
CA TYR A 7 4.76 -3.93 -1.32
C TYR A 7 4.62 -4.80 -0.06
N ARG A 8 5.70 -4.92 0.72
CA ARG A 8 5.80 -5.58 2.03
C ARG A 8 5.81 -4.60 3.19
N ASN A 9 6.56 -3.50 3.10
CA ASN A 9 6.65 -2.43 4.12
C ASN A 9 7.48 -1.23 3.60
N TYR A 10 7.81 -0.28 4.48
CA TYR A 10 8.63 0.90 4.15
C TYR A 10 10.03 0.57 3.59
N THR A 11 10.61 -0.60 3.90
CA THR A 11 11.95 -0.99 3.45
C THR A 11 12.03 -1.20 1.94
N ASP A 12 10.90 -1.42 1.27
CA ASP A 12 10.85 -1.51 -0.20
C ASP A 12 11.27 -0.20 -0.90
N PHE A 13 11.25 0.93 -0.17
CA PHE A 13 11.77 2.19 -0.69
C PHE A 13 13.29 2.32 -0.55
N ILE A 14 13.97 1.50 0.24
CA ILE A 14 15.44 1.57 0.38
C ILE A 14 16.08 1.27 -0.98
N GLY A 15 16.87 2.21 -1.49
CA GLY A 15 17.49 2.11 -2.82
C GLY A 15 16.55 2.44 -3.99
N SER A 16 15.30 2.84 -3.72
CA SER A 16 14.39 3.31 -4.77
C SER A 16 14.82 4.70 -5.28
N PRO A 17 14.40 5.12 -6.50
CA PRO A 17 14.62 6.48 -6.98
C PRO A 17 14.09 7.54 -6.02
N PHE A 18 12.94 7.28 -5.39
CA PHE A 18 12.38 8.17 -4.38
C PHE A 18 13.35 8.37 -3.21
N TYR A 19 13.88 7.28 -2.66
CA TYR A 19 14.83 7.32 -1.56
C TYR A 19 16.11 8.07 -1.94
N HIS A 20 16.64 7.85 -3.13
CA HIS A 20 17.86 8.53 -3.60
C HIS A 20 17.68 10.02 -3.86
N VAL A 21 16.55 10.45 -4.42
CA VAL A 21 16.24 11.88 -4.63
C VAL A 21 16.15 12.62 -3.29
N HIS A 22 15.83 11.92 -2.21
CA HIS A 22 15.74 12.46 -0.86
C HIS A 22 16.95 12.07 0.02
N SER A 23 18.14 11.96 -0.58
CA SER A 23 19.41 11.72 0.10
C SER A 23 19.48 10.43 0.93
N GLY A 24 18.58 9.48 0.68
CA GLY A 24 18.50 8.22 1.42
C GLY A 24 17.98 8.36 2.85
N GLU A 25 17.17 9.38 3.14
CA GLU A 25 16.66 9.60 4.49
C GLU A 25 15.14 9.59 4.59
N LEU A 26 14.44 9.72 3.46
CA LEU A 26 12.99 9.93 3.46
C LEU A 26 12.22 8.78 2.81
N TYR A 27 11.06 8.54 3.40
CA TYR A 27 10.03 7.62 2.93
C TYR A 27 8.76 8.41 2.62
N PRO A 28 7.86 7.86 1.77
CA PRO A 28 6.58 8.50 1.52
C PRO A 28 5.78 8.73 2.82
N PRO A 29 5.03 9.84 2.96
CA PRO A 29 4.32 10.17 4.20
C PRO A 29 3.36 9.10 4.69
N ASN A 30 2.75 8.32 3.79
CA ASN A 30 1.86 7.20 4.15
C ASN A 30 2.58 6.08 4.92
N CYS A 31 3.91 6.03 4.89
CA CYS A 31 4.73 5.07 5.65
C CYS A 31 4.90 5.45 7.12
N CYS A 32 4.58 6.69 7.52
CA CYS A 32 4.68 7.18 8.89
C CYS A 32 3.32 7.60 9.49
N TRP A 33 2.21 7.13 8.90
CA TRP A 33 0.83 7.57 9.12
C TRP A 33 0.50 9.00 8.65
N THR A 34 -0.80 9.26 8.46
CA THR A 34 -1.37 10.42 7.75
C THR A 34 -1.14 11.80 8.38
N ASN A 35 -0.48 11.90 9.54
CA ASN A 35 -0.27 13.16 10.26
C ASN A 35 1.18 13.67 10.20
N VAL A 36 1.98 13.16 9.26
CA VAL A 36 3.38 13.54 9.10
C VAL A 36 3.51 14.51 7.92
N THR A 37 4.15 15.64 8.16
CA THR A 37 4.49 16.63 7.13
C THR A 37 5.43 16.02 6.08
N VAL A 38 5.32 16.48 4.84
CA VAL A 38 6.23 16.06 3.76
C VAL A 38 7.66 16.43 4.17
N GLY A 39 8.55 15.43 4.24
CA GLY A 39 9.94 15.61 4.70
C GLY A 39 10.22 15.14 6.12
N ASP A 40 9.21 14.72 6.88
CA ASP A 40 9.39 14.27 8.27
C ASP A 40 9.38 12.75 8.45
N CYS A 41 9.05 11.99 7.40
CA CYS A 41 8.97 10.53 7.45
C CYS A 41 10.35 9.91 7.20
N LYS A 42 11.17 9.82 8.25
CA LYS A 42 12.48 9.16 8.27
C LYS A 42 12.37 7.72 8.77
N THR A 43 13.49 7.00 8.75
CA THR A 43 13.57 5.56 9.10
C THR A 43 12.95 5.26 10.47
N ASP A 44 13.26 6.08 11.49
CA ASP A 44 12.76 5.94 12.85
C ASP A 44 11.23 5.98 12.92
N LYS A 45 10.61 6.95 12.22
CA LYS A 45 9.15 7.09 12.19
C LYS A 45 8.49 6.02 11.32
N ALA A 46 9.11 5.65 10.21
CA ALA A 46 8.58 4.63 9.31
C ALA A 46 8.60 3.24 9.97
N GLU A 47 9.67 2.95 10.71
CA GLU A 47 9.82 1.73 11.50
C GLU A 47 8.84 1.70 12.68
N ALA A 48 8.77 2.79 13.47
CA ALA A 48 7.82 2.91 14.57
C ALA A 48 6.36 2.82 14.10
N ALA A 49 6.11 3.22 12.84
CA ALA A 49 4.77 3.20 12.28
C ALA A 49 4.24 1.82 11.93
N MET A 50 5.14 0.85 11.69
CA MET A 50 4.78 -0.53 11.37
C MET A 50 3.63 -0.63 10.33
N VAL A 51 3.60 0.30 9.36
CA VAL A 51 2.54 0.34 8.35
C VAL A 51 2.66 -0.89 7.48
N GLU A 52 1.57 -1.66 7.38
CA GLU A 52 1.56 -2.90 6.60
C GLU A 52 1.77 -2.65 5.10
N GLY A 53 2.40 -3.62 4.45
CA GLY A 53 2.56 -3.67 3.00
C GLY A 53 1.23 -3.74 2.27
N CYS A 54 1.18 -3.10 1.11
CA CYS A 54 -0.01 -3.04 0.28
C CYS A 54 -0.42 -4.40 -0.27
N PHE A 55 0.51 -5.35 -0.46
CA PHE A 55 0.17 -6.68 -0.94
C PHE A 55 -0.68 -7.46 0.06
N LYS A 56 -0.30 -7.41 1.35
CA LYS A 56 -1.08 -8.04 2.42
C LYS A 56 -2.49 -7.44 2.49
N LYS A 57 -2.60 -6.11 2.49
CA LYS A 57 -3.89 -5.41 2.50
C LYS A 57 -4.76 -5.72 1.28
N PHE A 58 -4.16 -5.84 0.12
CA PHE A 58 -4.86 -6.20 -1.10
C PHE A 58 -5.40 -7.63 -1.04
N LEU A 59 -4.59 -8.59 -0.57
CA LEU A 59 -5.03 -9.97 -0.36
C LEU A 59 -6.15 -10.06 0.67
N GLU A 60 -6.03 -9.37 1.82
CA GLU A 60 -7.10 -9.28 2.82
C GLU A 60 -8.41 -8.78 2.21
N LEU A 61 -8.34 -7.77 1.34
CA LEU A 61 -9.53 -7.26 0.65
C LEU A 61 -10.16 -8.30 -0.29
N ILE A 62 -9.34 -9.02 -1.07
CA ILE A 62 -9.84 -10.08 -1.95
C ILE A 62 -10.50 -11.18 -1.13
N GLU A 63 -9.83 -11.67 -0.08
CA GLU A 63 -10.33 -12.76 0.76
C GLU A 63 -11.64 -12.38 1.45
N GLN A 64 -11.74 -11.16 1.98
CA GLN A 64 -12.94 -10.66 2.65
C GLN A 64 -14.12 -10.40 1.69
N ASN A 65 -13.85 -10.12 0.42
CA ASN A 65 -14.86 -9.73 -0.56
C ASN A 65 -15.00 -10.74 -1.71
N ALA A 66 -14.45 -11.95 -1.58
CA ALA A 66 -14.38 -12.94 -2.65
C ALA A 66 -15.76 -13.25 -3.25
N VAL A 67 -16.80 -13.33 -2.41
CA VAL A 67 -18.18 -13.57 -2.87
C VAL A 67 -18.71 -12.42 -3.72
N ILE A 68 -18.45 -11.17 -3.31
CA ILE A 68 -18.87 -9.98 -4.05
C ILE A 68 -18.13 -9.91 -5.39
N ILE A 69 -16.81 -10.13 -5.37
CA ILE A 69 -15.97 -10.15 -6.58
C ILE A 69 -16.46 -11.22 -7.55
N ALA A 70 -16.75 -12.44 -7.06
CA ALA A 70 -17.30 -13.51 -7.88
C ALA A 70 -18.67 -13.13 -8.47
N GLY A 71 -19.55 -12.51 -7.69
CA GLY A 71 -20.85 -12.03 -8.16
C GLY A 71 -20.72 -10.99 -9.30
N VAL A 72 -19.82 -10.03 -9.16
CA VAL A 72 -19.52 -9.04 -10.20
C VAL A 72 -18.99 -9.73 -11.46
N ALA A 73 -18.04 -10.67 -11.31
CA ALA A 73 -17.47 -11.41 -12.44
C ALA A 73 -18.53 -12.22 -13.20
N LEU A 74 -19.43 -12.91 -12.48
CA LEU A 74 -20.54 -13.64 -13.10
C LEU A 74 -21.52 -12.71 -13.81
N GLY A 75 -21.81 -11.53 -13.24
CA GLY A 75 -22.67 -10.53 -13.88
C GLY A 75 -22.09 -10.00 -15.18
N ILE A 76 -20.78 -9.71 -15.21
CA ILE A 76 -20.07 -9.30 -16.42
C ILE A 76 -20.09 -10.41 -17.48
N ALA A 77 -19.80 -11.65 -17.07
CA ALA A 77 -19.82 -12.80 -17.98
C ALA A 77 -21.22 -13.03 -18.60
N ALA A 78 -22.29 -12.85 -17.82
CA ALA A 78 -23.66 -12.96 -18.33
C ALA A 78 -23.99 -11.86 -19.36
N LEU A 79 -23.49 -10.64 -19.17
CA LEU A 79 -23.67 -9.53 -20.12
C LEU A 79 -22.90 -9.75 -21.42
N GLU A 80 -21.77 -10.43 -21.39
CA GLU A 80 -20.95 -10.71 -22.58
C GLU A 80 -21.59 -11.75 -23.52
N VAL A 81 -22.42 -12.65 -22.99
CA VAL A 81 -23.12 -13.69 -23.75
C VAL A 81 -24.45 -13.20 -24.37
N ALA A 82 -24.96 -12.06 -23.92
CA ALA A 82 -26.19 -11.44 -24.42
C ALA A 82 -25.95 -10.64 -25.71
#